data_AF-A0AA42W2L4-F1
#
_entry.id   AF-A0AA42W2L4-F1
#
_cell.length_a   1.000
_cell.length_b   1.000
_cell.length_c   1.000
_cell.angle_alpha   90.00
_cell.angle_beta   90.00
_cell.angle_gamma   90.00
#
_symmetry.space_group_name_H-M   'P 1'
#
loop_
_entity.id
_entity.type
_entity.pdbx_description
1 polymer ?
#
loop_
_entity_poly.entity_id
_entity_poly.type
_entity_poly.pdbx_seq_one_letter_code
_entity_poly.pdbx_strand_id
1 'polypeptide(L)'
;IHIEDLEVADDPPPQKRSLGPGRYDELFASMKPGQCIKCEPAHTGAIGNALCHWIKHKRKKNLAVKTASHYPACKENLGRVWLLSTKEPS
;
A
#
# COMPACT_ATOMS: atom_id res chain seq x y z
N ILE A 1 1.99 -29.02 15.04
CA ILE A 1 1.00 -29.57 14.08
C ILE A 1 1.08 -31.08 14.26
N HIS A 2 0.02 -31.72 14.76
CA HIS A 2 -0.01 -33.17 14.94
C HIS A 2 -0.49 -33.82 13.64
N ILE A 3 -0.01 -35.02 13.32
CA ILE A 3 -0.35 -35.71 12.06
C ILE A 3 -1.84 -36.05 12.01
N GLU A 4 -2.43 -36.32 13.16
CA GLU A 4 -3.87 -36.58 13.34
C GLU A 4 -4.77 -35.38 13.00
N ASP A 5 -4.20 -34.17 12.86
CA ASP A 5 -4.92 -32.96 12.44
C ASP A 5 -4.89 -32.74 10.91
N LEU A 6 -4.32 -33.67 10.13
CA LEU A 6 -4.10 -33.50 8.69
C LEU A 6 -4.95 -34.48 7.87
N GLU A 7 -5.67 -33.96 6.86
CA GLU A 7 -6.49 -34.73 5.93
C GLU A 7 -6.03 -34.49 4.48
N VAL A 8 -6.07 -35.53 3.65
CA VAL A 8 -5.86 -35.42 2.20
C VAL A 8 -7.20 -35.13 1.54
N ALA A 9 -7.30 -34.03 0.80
CA ALA A 9 -8.52 -33.60 0.10
C ALA A 9 -8.29 -33.45 -1.42
N ASP A 10 -9.34 -33.69 -2.20
CA ASP A 10 -9.36 -33.62 -3.68
C ASP A 10 -9.99 -32.31 -4.21
N ASP A 11 -9.94 -31.23 -3.43
CA ASP A 11 -10.55 -29.96 -3.82
C ASP A 11 -9.90 -29.38 -5.10
N PRO A 12 -10.70 -28.90 -6.08
CA PRO A 12 -10.14 -28.25 -7.25
C PRO A 12 -9.40 -26.97 -6.85
N PRO A 13 -8.20 -26.69 -7.41
CA PRO A 13 -7.49 -25.47 -7.10
C PRO A 13 -8.33 -24.26 -7.51
N PRO A 14 -8.31 -23.17 -6.73
CA PRO A 14 -9.12 -21.99 -7.04
C PRO A 14 -8.75 -21.44 -8.42
N GLN A 15 -9.76 -21.24 -9.28
CA GLN A 15 -9.59 -20.76 -10.66
C GLN A 15 -8.82 -19.42 -10.75
N LYS A 16 -8.86 -18.61 -9.69
CA LYS A 16 -8.03 -17.42 -9.51
C LYS A 16 -7.58 -17.37 -8.07
N ARG A 17 -6.34 -16.95 -7.84
CA ARG A 17 -5.90 -16.56 -6.49
C ARG A 17 -6.84 -15.48 -5.98
N SER A 18 -7.49 -15.74 -4.84
CA SER A 18 -8.09 -14.68 -4.04
C SER A 18 -6.95 -13.81 -3.53
N LEU A 19 -6.68 -12.72 -4.25
CA LEU A 19 -5.97 -11.58 -3.72
C LEU A 19 -6.98 -10.86 -2.83
N GLY A 20 -7.21 -11.36 -1.62
CA GLY A 20 -8.01 -10.65 -0.62
C GLY A 20 -7.52 -9.21 -0.42
N PRO A 21 -8.26 -8.37 0.31
CA PRO A 21 -7.85 -6.99 0.54
C PRO A 21 -6.41 -6.95 1.06
N GLY A 22 -5.57 -6.17 0.37
CA GLY A 22 -4.18 -5.98 0.78
C GLY A 22 -4.12 -5.33 2.16
N ARG A 23 -3.05 -5.60 2.92
CA ARG A 23 -2.84 -5.07 4.29
C ARG A 23 -3.11 -3.56 4.45
N TYR A 24 -2.91 -2.78 3.39
CA TYR A 24 -3.06 -1.32 3.39
C TYR A 24 -4.25 -0.81 2.56
N ASP A 25 -5.08 -1.70 2.01
CA ASP A 25 -6.11 -1.31 1.02
C ASP A 25 -7.12 -0.31 1.59
N GLU A 26 -7.58 -0.52 2.83
CA GLU A 26 -8.51 0.39 3.51
C GLU A 26 -7.86 1.74 3.81
N LEU A 27 -6.62 1.72 4.31
CA LEU A 27 -5.85 2.93 4.57
C LEU A 27 -5.69 3.75 3.28
N PHE A 28 -5.24 3.12 2.18
CA PHE A 28 -5.03 3.79 0.90
C PHE A 28 -6.35 4.28 0.28
N ALA A 29 -7.45 3.56 0.48
CA ALA A 29 -8.78 3.98 0.02
C ALA A 29 -9.26 5.25 0.72
N SER A 30 -8.89 5.45 2.00
CA SER A 30 -9.26 6.64 2.77
C SER A 30 -8.46 7.90 2.43
N MET A 31 -7.30 7.75 1.76
CA MET A 31 -6.43 8.89 1.44
C MET A 31 -7.02 9.78 0.35
N LYS A 32 -6.91 11.10 0.55
CA LYS A 32 -7.16 12.11 -0.47
C LYS A 32 -5.84 12.58 -1.11
N PRO A 33 -5.84 12.98 -2.39
CA PRO A 33 -4.67 13.63 -2.99
C PRO A 33 -4.21 14.84 -2.17
N GLY A 34 -2.91 15.04 -2.05
CA GLY A 34 -2.26 16.03 -1.19
C GLY A 34 -1.91 15.52 0.22
N GLN A 35 -2.51 14.41 0.67
CA GLN A 35 -2.20 13.84 1.99
C GLN A 35 -0.97 12.94 1.97
N CYS A 36 -0.43 12.68 3.16
CA CYS A 36 0.68 11.75 3.36
C CYS A 36 0.48 10.81 4.54
N ILE A 37 1.06 9.61 4.41
CA ILE A 37 1.24 8.68 5.52
C ILE A 37 2.55 9.04 6.22
N LYS A 38 2.49 9.17 7.55
CA LYS A 38 3.68 9.23 8.41
C LYS A 38 4.08 7.81 8.79
N CYS A 39 5.36 7.48 8.71
CA CYS A 39 5.86 6.15 9.08
C CYS A 39 7.33 6.22 9.49
N GLU A 40 7.83 5.14 10.08
CA GLU A 40 9.26 4.96 10.32
C GLU A 40 10.06 5.07 8.99
N PRO A 41 11.23 5.73 8.98
CA PRO A 41 12.06 5.90 7.78
C PRO A 41 12.33 4.58 7.05
N ALA A 42 12.62 3.51 7.80
CA ALA A 42 12.89 2.18 7.27
C ALA A 42 11.71 1.59 6.48
N HIS A 43 10.47 1.98 6.79
CA HIS A 43 9.26 1.47 6.14
C HIS A 43 8.80 2.32 4.96
N THR A 44 9.37 3.51 4.77
CA THR A 44 8.90 4.50 3.78
C THR A 44 8.90 3.94 2.36
N GLY A 45 10.00 3.26 1.97
CA GLY A 45 10.11 2.66 0.63
C GLY A 45 9.10 1.53 0.40
N ALA A 46 8.90 0.66 1.40
CA ALA A 46 7.96 -0.45 1.31
C ALA A 46 6.51 0.05 1.18
N ILE A 47 6.12 1.04 1.99
CA ILE A 47 4.78 1.64 1.95
C ILE A 47 4.58 2.40 0.63
N GLY A 48 5.58 3.15 0.16
CA GLY A 48 5.55 3.84 -1.13
C GLY A 48 5.32 2.90 -2.31
N ASN A 49 6.04 1.78 -2.35
CA ASN A 49 5.85 0.76 -3.38
C ASN A 49 4.46 0.11 -3.31
N ALA A 50 3.98 -0.20 -2.11
CA ALA A 50 2.63 -0.73 -1.91
C ALA A 50 1.55 0.24 -2.41
N LEU A 51 1.68 1.54 -2.11
CA LEU A 51 0.74 2.57 -2.58
C LEU A 51 0.79 2.71 -4.11
N CYS A 52 1.98 2.69 -4.71
CA CYS A 52 2.15 2.68 -6.18
C CYS A 52 1.44 1.48 -6.83
N HIS A 53 1.62 0.28 -6.28
CA HIS A 53 0.96 -0.93 -6.78
C HIS A 53 -0.56 -0.85 -6.64
N TRP A 54 -1.04 -0.34 -5.52
CA TRP A 54 -2.47 -0.16 -5.28
C TRP A 54 -3.10 0.82 -6.29
N ILE A 55 -2.45 1.96 -6.59
CA ILE A 55 -2.91 2.92 -7.62
C ILE A 55 -3.01 2.25 -8.99
N LYS A 56 -1.99 1.47 -9.38
CA LYS A 56 -1.98 0.71 -10.65
C LYS A 56 -3.11 -0.30 -10.69
N HIS A 57 -3.30 -1.06 -9.62
CA HIS A 57 -4.35 -2.08 -9.52
C HIS A 57 -5.76 -1.47 -9.58
N LYS A 58 -5.99 -0.34 -8.90
CA LYS A 58 -7.27 0.41 -8.94
C LYS A 58 -7.42 1.27 -10.21
N ARG A 59 -6.47 1.20 -11.16
CA ARG A 59 -6.46 1.95 -12.43
C ARG A 59 -6.62 3.47 -12.28
N LYS A 60 -6.12 4.05 -11.18
CA LYS A 60 -6.23 5.49 -10.91
C LYS A 60 -5.12 6.26 -11.63
N LYS A 61 -5.36 6.70 -12.86
CA LYS A 61 -4.34 7.36 -13.73
C LYS A 61 -3.92 8.77 -13.30
N ASN A 62 -4.73 9.44 -12.48
CA ASN A 62 -4.50 10.84 -12.08
C ASN A 62 -3.75 10.98 -10.75
N LEU A 63 -3.14 9.89 -10.25
CA LEU A 63 -2.49 9.86 -8.95
C LEU A 63 -1.03 9.44 -9.09
N ALA A 64 -0.17 10.04 -8.28
CA ALA A 64 1.24 9.70 -8.15
C ALA A 64 1.63 9.56 -6.68
N VAL A 65 2.75 8.87 -6.45
CA VAL A 65 3.34 8.71 -5.12
C VAL A 65 4.66 9.45 -5.06
N LYS A 66 4.88 10.16 -3.96
CA LYS A 66 6.20 10.72 -3.61
C LYS A 66 6.58 10.22 -2.23
N THR A 67 7.86 9.97 -2.00
CA THR A 67 8.37 9.47 -0.72
C THR A 67 9.55 10.29 -0.23
N ALA A 68 9.69 10.43 1.08
CA ALA A 68 10.88 10.95 1.74
C ALA A 68 11.08 10.21 3.07
N SER A 69 12.12 9.39 3.19
CA SER A 69 12.39 8.63 4.41
C SER A 69 12.82 9.53 5.58
N HIS A 70 13.45 10.66 5.27
CA HIS A 70 13.81 11.70 6.24
C HIS A 70 13.21 13.01 5.77
N TYR A 71 12.07 13.40 6.35
CA TYR A 71 11.40 14.64 5.96
C TYR A 71 11.91 15.82 6.82
N PRO A 72 12.69 16.76 6.24
CA PRO A 72 13.45 17.75 7.00
C PRO A 72 12.58 18.76 7.77
N ALA A 73 11.33 18.97 7.36
CA ALA A 73 10.42 19.88 8.05
C ALA A 73 9.72 19.24 9.27
N CYS A 74 10.09 18.02 9.66
CA CYS A 74 9.54 17.34 10.83
C CYS A 74 10.65 16.97 11.81
N LYS A 75 10.55 17.48 13.04
CA LYS A 75 11.51 17.23 14.13
C LYS A 75 11.58 15.74 14.55
N GLU A 76 10.59 14.95 14.18
CA GLU A 76 10.41 13.56 14.63
C GLU A 76 11.22 12.55 13.81
N ASN A 77 12.03 12.99 12.83
CA ASN A 77 12.80 12.10 11.92
C ASN A 77 11.97 11.01 11.23
N LEU A 78 10.67 11.24 11.06
CA LEU A 78 9.77 10.29 10.42
C LEU A 78 9.77 10.44 8.89
N GLY A 79 9.51 9.33 8.23
CA GLY A 79 9.27 9.29 6.80
C GLY A 79 7.87 9.77 6.40
N ARG A 80 7.72 10.08 5.12
CA ARG A 80 6.49 10.54 4.50
C ARG A 80 6.26 9.85 3.16
N VAL A 81 5.04 9.39 2.94
CA VAL A 81 4.57 8.84 1.67
C VAL A 81 3.34 9.64 1.25
N TRP A 82 3.49 10.50 0.25
CA TRP A 82 2.42 11.34 -0.27
C TRP A 82 1.65 10.66 -1.38
N LEU A 83 0.34 10.85 -1.37
CA LEU A 83 -0.52 10.63 -2.53
C LEU A 83 -0.75 11.99 -3.19
N LEU A 84 -0.33 12.17 -4.44
CA LEU A 84 -0.42 13.43 -5.16
C LEU A 84 -1.36 13.29 -6.36
N SER A 85 -2.03 14.39 -6.72
CA SER A 85 -2.72 14.49 -8.02
C SER A 85 -1.70 14.79 -9.11
N THR A 86 -1.81 14.14 -10.26
CA THR A 86 -0.98 14.44 -11.45
C THR A 86 -1.61 15.47 -12.38
N LYS A 87 -2.89 15.81 -12.17
CA LYS A 87 -3.46 17.02 -12.76
C LYS A 87 -2.95 18.22 -11.97
N GLU A 88 -2.30 19.16 -12.64
CA GLU A 88 -2.03 20.48 -12.07
C GLU A 88 -3.32 21.04 -11.46
N PRO A 89 -3.27 21.67 -10.27
CA PRO A 89 -4.37 22.51 -9.84
C PRO A 89 -4.45 23.66 -10.85
N SER A 90 -5.44 23.64 -11.74
CA SER A 90 -5.83 24.81 -12.53
C SER A 90 -6.30 25.94 -11.63
#